data_AF-A0YU57-F1
#
_entry.id   AF-A0YU57-F1
#
_cell.length_a   1.000
_cell.length_b   1.000
_cell.length_c   1.000
_cell.angle_alpha   90.00
_cell.angle_beta   90.00
_cell.angle_gamma   90.00
#
_symmetry.space_group_name_H-M   'P 1'
#
loop_
_entity.id
_entity.type
_entity.pdbx_description
1 polymer ?
#
loop_
_entity_poly.entity_id
_entity_poly.type
_entity_poly.pdbx_seq_one_letter_code
_entity_poly.pdbx_strand_id
1 'polypeptide(L)'
;MFLGSVGLVTTSVIGYWCWNWVGWCCFFINVLALHLAGTVIHDASHNSAHRHRIVNAILGHGSALMLGFAFPVFTRVHIQHHAHVNDPDNDPDHFVSTGGPLWLIAARFFYHEVFFFKRRLWRKYELLEWFLSRLFVFSIVGCSFYYGFTDYILNYWFSPALVVGLALGLFFDYLPHRPFEERNRWKNARVYPSAILNLLILGQNYHLIHHLWPSIPWYQYKPAYEKMKPLLDSKGSPQTLGLLQGKDFRGFIYDIFLGIRFHH
;
A
#
# COMPACT_ATOMS: atom_id res chain seq x y z
N MET A 1 15.30 -4.31 4.51
CA MET A 1 13.86 -4.58 4.65
C MET A 1 13.44 -5.80 3.84
N PHE A 2 13.58 -5.82 2.52
CA PHE A 2 13.18 -6.95 1.67
C PHE A 2 13.68 -8.32 2.17
N LEU A 3 15.00 -8.47 2.35
CA LEU A 3 15.58 -9.72 2.88
C LEU A 3 15.02 -10.09 4.26
N GLY A 4 14.73 -9.09 5.10
CA GLY A 4 14.06 -9.32 6.38
C GLY A 4 12.62 -9.82 6.19
N SER A 5 11.88 -9.29 5.22
CA SER A 5 10.53 -9.77 4.88
C SER A 5 10.56 -11.22 4.40
N VAL A 6 11.48 -11.55 3.49
CA VAL A 6 11.69 -12.92 3.00
C VAL A 6 12.10 -13.85 4.15
N GLY A 7 13.03 -13.42 4.99
CA GLY A 7 13.49 -14.18 6.16
C GLY A 7 12.37 -14.43 7.16
N LEU A 8 11.52 -13.43 7.46
CA LEU A 8 10.38 -13.57 8.35
C LEU A 8 9.34 -14.57 7.81
N VAL A 9 8.94 -14.45 6.53
CA VAL A 9 8.02 -15.43 5.92
C VAL A 9 8.61 -16.83 5.92
N THR A 10 9.88 -16.97 5.52
CA THR A 10 10.57 -18.27 5.50
C THR A 10 10.62 -18.88 6.91
N THR A 11 10.95 -18.07 7.91
CA THR A 11 11.00 -18.50 9.31
C THR A 11 9.61 -18.88 9.82
N SER A 12 8.55 -18.14 9.45
CA SER A 12 7.18 -18.50 9.81
C SER A 12 6.74 -19.82 9.16
N VAL A 13 7.09 -20.05 7.90
CA VAL A 13 6.79 -21.29 7.17
C VAL A 13 7.51 -22.48 7.83
N ILE A 14 8.82 -22.37 8.03
CA ILE A 14 9.62 -23.43 8.69
C ILE A 14 9.14 -23.65 10.13
N GLY A 15 8.89 -22.56 10.87
CA GLY A 15 8.41 -22.62 12.24
C GLY A 15 7.08 -23.35 12.36
N TYR A 16 6.14 -23.07 11.44
CA TYR A 16 4.85 -23.76 11.40
C TYR A 16 5.01 -25.25 11.06
N TRP A 17 5.68 -25.58 9.95
CA TRP A 17 5.70 -26.95 9.41
C TRP A 17 6.73 -27.88 10.05
N CYS A 18 7.87 -27.35 10.48
CA CYS A 18 8.97 -28.16 11.01
C CYS A 18 9.05 -28.12 12.54
N TRP A 19 8.59 -27.03 13.17
CA TRP A 19 8.78 -26.81 14.61
C TRP A 19 7.48 -26.62 15.40
N ASN A 20 6.32 -26.80 14.76
CA ASN A 20 5.00 -26.71 15.39
C ASN A 20 4.78 -25.39 16.14
N TRP A 21 5.27 -24.27 15.59
CA TRP A 21 5.02 -22.96 16.18
C TRP A 21 3.52 -22.66 16.27
N VAL A 22 3.14 -22.01 17.36
CA VAL A 22 1.75 -21.59 17.59
C VAL A 22 1.28 -20.62 16.49
N GLY A 23 0.06 -20.83 16.00
CA GLY A 23 -0.47 -20.13 14.83
C GLY A 23 -0.44 -18.60 14.94
N TRP A 24 -0.82 -18.04 16.09
CA TRP A 24 -0.81 -16.59 16.27
C TRP A 24 0.58 -15.97 16.12
N CYS A 25 1.64 -16.70 16.51
CA CYS A 25 3.02 -16.26 16.30
C CYS A 25 3.35 -16.16 14.80
N CYS A 26 3.02 -17.20 14.04
CA CYS A 26 3.18 -17.21 12.58
C CYS A 26 2.38 -16.08 11.90
N PHE A 27 1.14 -15.87 12.35
CA PHE A 27 0.27 -14.82 11.84
C PHE A 27 0.92 -13.42 12.00
N PHE A 28 1.36 -13.05 13.20
CA PHE A 28 1.95 -11.72 13.43
C PHE A 28 3.31 -11.55 12.74
N ILE A 29 4.11 -12.62 12.63
CA ILE A 29 5.35 -12.60 11.85
C ILE A 29 5.03 -12.30 10.38
N ASN A 30 4.01 -12.93 9.82
CA ASN A 30 3.62 -12.71 8.43
C ASN A 30 2.99 -11.33 8.22
N VAL A 31 2.18 -10.81 9.16
CA VAL A 31 1.70 -9.42 9.12
C VAL A 31 2.88 -8.44 9.07
N LEU A 32 3.89 -8.62 9.94
CA LEU A 32 5.08 -7.78 9.93
C LEU A 32 5.87 -7.90 8.62
N ALA A 33 6.07 -9.13 8.14
CA ALA A 33 6.81 -9.38 6.90
C ALA A 33 6.13 -8.71 5.69
N LEU A 34 4.81 -8.85 5.57
CA LEU A 34 4.04 -8.23 4.51
C LEU A 34 3.96 -6.71 4.65
N HIS A 35 3.87 -6.18 5.87
CA HIS A 35 3.94 -4.74 6.11
C HIS A 35 5.28 -4.15 5.64
N LEU A 36 6.40 -4.80 5.96
CA LEU A 36 7.73 -4.42 5.47
C LEU A 36 7.83 -4.52 3.93
N ALA A 37 7.26 -5.57 3.34
CA ALA A 37 7.20 -5.74 1.90
C ALA A 37 6.39 -4.62 1.22
N GLY A 38 5.31 -4.14 1.85
CA GLY A 38 4.49 -3.01 1.40
C GLY A 38 5.30 -1.73 1.19
N THR A 39 6.18 -1.39 2.13
CA THR A 39 7.07 -0.24 1.96
C THR A 39 8.12 -0.46 0.87
N VAL A 40 8.62 -1.69 0.70
CA VAL A 40 9.61 -2.00 -0.36
C VAL A 40 9.00 -1.92 -1.75
N ILE A 41 7.81 -2.49 -1.99
CA ILE A 41 7.12 -2.41 -3.29
C ILE A 41 6.79 -0.95 -3.65
N HIS A 42 6.42 -0.14 -2.64
CA HIS A 42 6.15 1.28 -2.79
C HIS A 42 7.38 2.04 -3.30
N ASP A 43 8.51 1.94 -2.60
CA ASP A 43 9.75 2.62 -3.00
C ASP A 43 10.31 2.06 -4.31
N ALA A 44 10.17 0.75 -4.55
CA ALA A 44 10.61 0.13 -5.80
C ALA A 44 9.86 0.69 -7.01
N SER A 45 8.57 1.04 -6.85
CA SER A 45 7.75 1.66 -7.91
C SER A 45 8.28 3.03 -8.34
N HIS A 46 8.99 3.73 -7.46
CA HIS A 46 9.64 5.02 -7.73
C HIS A 46 11.13 4.89 -8.09
N ASN A 47 11.64 3.66 -8.23
CA ASN A 47 13.07 3.36 -8.39
C ASN A 47 13.94 3.87 -7.22
N SER A 48 13.37 4.01 -6.02
CA SER A 48 14.08 4.50 -4.82
C SER A 48 14.51 3.37 -3.88
N ALA A 49 14.04 2.12 -4.08
CA ALA A 49 14.40 0.99 -3.24
C ALA A 49 15.87 0.53 -3.39
N HIS A 50 16.47 0.71 -4.59
CA HIS A 50 17.88 0.44 -4.80
C HIS A 50 18.47 1.24 -5.97
N ARG A 51 19.76 1.63 -5.89
CA ARG A 51 20.45 2.41 -6.93
C ARG A 51 20.57 1.66 -8.26
N HIS A 52 20.84 0.36 -8.20
CA HIS A 52 20.90 -0.51 -9.38
C HIS A 52 19.49 -0.94 -9.82
N ARG A 53 19.12 -0.61 -11.06
CA ARG A 53 17.75 -0.80 -11.58
C ARG A 53 17.27 -2.25 -11.56
N ILE A 54 18.13 -3.21 -11.89
CA ILE A 54 17.77 -4.63 -11.89
C ILE A 54 17.46 -5.10 -10.46
N VAL A 55 18.28 -4.66 -9.49
CA VAL A 55 18.05 -5.03 -8.09
C VAL A 55 16.75 -4.39 -7.61
N ASN A 56 16.51 -3.11 -7.91
CA ASN A 56 15.25 -2.44 -7.59
C ASN A 56 14.03 -3.21 -8.14
N ALA A 57 14.09 -3.65 -9.40
CA ALA A 57 13.05 -4.47 -10.00
C ALA A 57 12.85 -5.80 -9.25
N ILE A 58 13.93 -6.52 -8.91
CA ILE A 58 13.84 -7.76 -8.12
C ILE A 58 13.15 -7.51 -6.77
N LEU A 59 13.53 -6.44 -6.07
CA LEU A 59 12.89 -6.06 -4.79
C LEU A 59 11.39 -5.78 -4.98
N GLY A 60 11.03 -5.03 -6.01
CA GLY A 60 9.64 -4.71 -6.34
C GLY A 60 8.81 -5.94 -6.69
N HIS A 61 9.29 -6.79 -7.59
CA HIS A 61 8.62 -8.03 -7.99
C HIS A 61 8.49 -9.01 -6.82
N GLY A 62 9.54 -9.21 -6.03
CA GLY A 62 9.50 -10.09 -4.87
C GLY A 62 8.49 -9.61 -3.82
N SER A 63 8.51 -8.31 -3.49
CA SER A 63 7.55 -7.74 -2.54
C SER A 63 6.11 -7.79 -3.05
N ALA A 64 5.88 -7.54 -4.34
CA ALA A 64 4.56 -7.67 -4.94
C ALA A 64 4.03 -9.11 -4.85
N LEU A 65 4.88 -10.10 -5.16
CA LEU A 65 4.50 -11.51 -5.09
C LEU A 65 4.13 -11.94 -3.67
N MET A 66 4.90 -11.51 -2.66
CA MET A 66 4.58 -11.75 -1.24
C MET A 66 3.21 -11.18 -0.86
N LEU A 67 2.84 -10.01 -1.40
CA LEU A 67 1.55 -9.37 -1.15
C LEU A 67 0.41 -9.91 -2.04
N GLY A 68 0.70 -10.83 -2.97
CA GLY A 68 -0.29 -11.33 -3.94
C GLY A 68 -0.64 -10.34 -5.04
N PHE A 69 0.20 -9.32 -5.26
CA PHE A 69 0.06 -8.33 -6.33
C PHE A 69 1.03 -8.59 -7.49
N ALA A 70 0.75 -7.97 -8.64
CA ALA A 70 1.70 -7.88 -9.74
C ALA A 70 2.40 -6.52 -9.70
N PHE A 71 3.74 -6.52 -9.64
CA PHE A 71 4.53 -5.29 -9.53
C PHE A 71 4.24 -4.27 -10.64
N PRO A 72 4.12 -4.65 -11.93
CA PRO A 72 3.77 -3.69 -12.99
C PRO A 72 2.41 -3.03 -12.78
N VAL A 73 1.40 -3.78 -12.34
CA VAL A 73 0.07 -3.21 -12.04
C VAL A 73 0.23 -2.15 -10.96
N PHE A 74 0.83 -2.53 -9.83
CA PHE A 74 1.00 -1.64 -8.69
C PHE A 74 1.78 -0.38 -9.06
N THR A 75 2.90 -0.51 -9.76
CA THR A 75 3.68 0.65 -10.22
C THR A 75 2.88 1.54 -11.17
N ARG A 76 2.16 0.97 -12.15
CA ARG A 76 1.42 1.77 -13.14
C ARG A 76 0.26 2.53 -12.51
N VAL A 77 -0.50 1.90 -11.61
CA VAL A 77 -1.62 2.58 -10.92
C VAL A 77 -1.11 3.63 -9.94
N HIS A 78 -0.04 3.34 -9.19
CA HIS A 78 0.56 4.30 -8.26
C HIS A 78 1.04 5.55 -8.97
N ILE A 79 1.68 5.41 -10.14
CA ILE A 79 2.10 6.56 -10.95
C ILE A 79 0.89 7.34 -11.51
N GLN A 80 -0.24 6.68 -11.81
CA GLN A 80 -1.47 7.39 -12.18
C GLN A 80 -2.07 8.17 -11.02
N HIS A 81 -2.05 7.61 -9.80
CA HIS A 81 -2.43 8.32 -8.58
C HIS A 81 -1.58 9.59 -8.41
N HIS A 82 -0.24 9.48 -8.43
CA HIS A 82 0.67 10.65 -8.35
C HIS A 82 0.39 11.71 -9.42
N ALA A 83 0.04 11.29 -10.63
CA ALA A 83 -0.24 12.21 -11.75
C ALA A 83 -1.61 12.90 -11.63
N HIS A 84 -2.59 12.27 -10.98
CA HIS A 84 -3.99 12.72 -10.97
C HIS A 84 -4.61 12.75 -9.57
N VAL A 85 -3.81 12.93 -8.51
CA VAL A 85 -4.24 12.86 -7.10
C VAL A 85 -5.59 13.55 -6.88
N ASN A 86 -6.54 12.83 -6.28
CA ASN A 86 -7.90 13.27 -5.96
C ASN A 86 -8.77 13.59 -7.21
N ASP A 87 -8.42 13.09 -8.39
CA ASP A 87 -9.29 13.13 -9.57
C ASP A 87 -10.25 11.92 -9.58
N PRO A 88 -11.58 12.11 -9.52
CA PRO A 88 -12.54 11.00 -9.42
C PRO A 88 -12.46 9.97 -10.54
N ASP A 89 -12.03 10.38 -11.74
CA ASP A 89 -12.02 9.51 -12.91
C ASP A 89 -10.63 8.91 -13.17
N ASN A 90 -9.57 9.68 -12.91
CA ASN A 90 -8.21 9.37 -13.32
C ASN A 90 -7.28 8.97 -12.17
N ASP A 91 -7.69 9.16 -10.92
CA ASP A 91 -7.01 8.61 -9.75
C ASP A 91 -7.60 7.24 -9.38
N PRO A 92 -6.83 6.13 -9.52
CA PRO A 92 -7.31 4.82 -9.10
C PRO A 92 -7.61 4.73 -7.59
N ASP A 93 -6.87 5.49 -6.77
CA ASP A 93 -6.97 5.43 -5.30
C ASP A 93 -8.18 6.21 -4.79
N HIS A 94 -8.71 7.12 -5.62
CA HIS A 94 -9.97 7.80 -5.33
C HIS A 94 -11.10 6.79 -5.18
N PHE A 95 -11.28 5.84 -6.11
CA PHE A 95 -12.30 4.80 -5.97
C PHE A 95 -12.03 3.87 -4.78
N VAL A 96 -10.77 3.49 -4.56
CA VAL A 96 -10.39 2.67 -3.40
C VAL A 96 -10.80 3.35 -2.09
N SER A 97 -10.64 4.67 -2.02
CA SER A 97 -10.93 5.47 -0.84
C SER A 97 -12.41 5.85 -0.67
N THR A 98 -13.17 6.04 -1.75
CA THR A 98 -14.55 6.61 -1.71
C THR A 98 -15.64 5.72 -2.30
N GLY A 99 -15.27 4.53 -2.78
CA GLY A 99 -16.18 3.57 -3.41
C GLY A 99 -16.97 2.68 -2.44
N GLY A 100 -17.06 3.04 -1.15
CA GLY A 100 -17.83 2.29 -0.16
C GLY A 100 -17.20 2.27 1.25
N PRO A 101 -17.74 1.40 2.14
CA PRO A 101 -17.36 1.38 3.55
C PRO A 101 -15.88 1.09 3.77
N LEU A 102 -15.22 1.73 4.74
CA LEU A 102 -13.77 1.57 4.93
C LEU A 102 -13.33 0.14 5.28
N TRP A 103 -14.18 -0.65 5.92
CA TRP A 103 -13.83 -2.05 6.23
C TRP A 103 -13.74 -2.94 4.97
N LEU A 104 -14.21 -2.46 3.82
CA LEU A 104 -14.05 -3.09 2.51
C LEU A 104 -12.87 -2.52 1.69
N ILE A 105 -12.07 -1.59 2.24
CA ILE A 105 -10.99 -0.94 1.48
C ILE A 105 -9.97 -1.95 0.94
N ALA A 106 -9.65 -2.98 1.73
CA ALA A 106 -8.74 -4.05 1.29
C ALA A 106 -9.25 -4.78 0.04
N ALA A 107 -10.55 -5.04 -0.05
CA ALA A 107 -11.17 -5.65 -1.22
C ALA A 107 -11.21 -4.67 -2.41
N ARG A 108 -11.36 -3.36 -2.16
CA ARG A 108 -11.36 -2.38 -3.24
C ARG A 108 -10.00 -2.21 -3.93
N PHE A 109 -8.88 -2.62 -3.33
CA PHE A 109 -7.58 -2.68 -4.04
C PHE A 109 -7.63 -3.52 -5.31
N PHE A 110 -8.53 -4.51 -5.45
CA PHE A 110 -8.70 -5.24 -6.70
C PHE A 110 -9.14 -4.34 -7.87
N TYR A 111 -9.70 -3.16 -7.60
CA TYR A 111 -9.99 -2.15 -8.62
C TYR A 111 -8.72 -1.66 -9.35
N HIS A 112 -7.54 -1.71 -8.72
CA HIS A 112 -6.29 -1.34 -9.37
C HIS A 112 -6.02 -2.16 -10.63
N GLU A 113 -6.30 -3.48 -10.60
CA GLU A 113 -6.19 -4.31 -11.80
C GLU A 113 -7.23 -3.91 -12.84
N VAL A 114 -8.49 -3.71 -12.43
CA VAL A 114 -9.55 -3.24 -13.33
C VAL A 114 -9.15 -1.93 -14.01
N PHE A 115 -8.64 -0.96 -13.25
CA PHE A 115 -8.18 0.32 -13.76
C PHE A 115 -6.99 0.17 -14.71
N PHE A 116 -6.00 -0.66 -14.35
CA PHE A 116 -4.84 -0.96 -15.19
C PHE A 116 -5.25 -1.49 -16.57
N PHE A 117 -6.22 -2.41 -16.62
CA PHE A 117 -6.73 -2.95 -17.88
C PHE A 117 -7.63 -1.93 -18.62
N LYS A 118 -8.55 -1.27 -17.91
CA LYS A 118 -9.47 -0.26 -18.48
C LYS A 118 -8.71 0.88 -19.16
N ARG A 119 -7.62 1.35 -18.54
CA ARG A 119 -6.79 2.46 -19.04
C ARG A 119 -5.63 2.01 -19.92
N ARG A 120 -5.46 0.71 -20.15
CA ARG A 120 -4.39 0.12 -20.97
C ARG A 120 -2.98 0.58 -20.57
N LEU A 121 -2.67 0.50 -19.28
CA LEU A 121 -1.44 1.09 -18.72
C LEU A 121 -0.16 0.26 -18.97
N TRP A 122 -0.29 -0.98 -19.44
CA TRP A 122 0.83 -1.89 -19.62
C TRP A 122 1.81 -1.41 -20.69
N ARG A 123 3.08 -1.78 -20.52
CA ARG A 123 4.14 -1.56 -21.51
C ARG A 123 4.98 -2.82 -21.70
N LYS A 124 5.53 -3.02 -22.90
CA LYS A 124 6.45 -4.13 -23.20
C LYS A 124 5.87 -5.48 -22.72
N TYR A 125 6.58 -6.19 -21.85
CA TYR A 125 6.23 -7.52 -21.35
C TYR A 125 5.42 -7.51 -20.05
N GLU A 126 4.92 -6.36 -19.60
CA GLU A 126 4.21 -6.24 -18.31
C GLU A 126 2.93 -7.09 -18.24
N LEU A 127 2.27 -7.36 -19.38
CA LEU A 127 1.14 -8.30 -19.42
C LEU A 127 1.58 -9.75 -19.18
N LEU A 128 2.74 -10.14 -19.72
CA LEU A 128 3.31 -11.46 -19.46
C LEU A 128 3.73 -11.57 -17.99
N GLU A 129 4.37 -10.54 -17.44
CA GLU A 129 4.76 -10.49 -16.01
C GLU A 129 3.54 -10.57 -15.09
N TRP A 130 2.45 -9.86 -15.43
CA TRP A 130 1.18 -9.97 -14.73
C TRP A 130 0.62 -11.40 -14.81
N PHE A 131 0.56 -11.98 -16.01
CA PHE A 131 0.07 -13.33 -16.22
C PHE A 131 0.87 -14.36 -15.42
N LEU A 132 2.20 -14.30 -15.45
CA LEU A 132 3.07 -15.19 -14.69
C LEU A 132 2.90 -15.03 -13.18
N SER A 133 2.72 -13.79 -12.71
CA SER A 133 2.46 -13.51 -11.29
C SER A 133 1.12 -14.10 -10.84
N ARG A 134 0.07 -13.97 -11.66
CA ARG A 134 -1.25 -14.57 -11.37
C ARG A 134 -1.22 -16.08 -11.45
N LEU A 135 -0.55 -16.64 -12.46
CA LEU A 135 -0.35 -18.08 -12.59
C LEU A 135 0.38 -18.65 -11.37
N PHE A 136 1.41 -17.97 -10.86
CA PHE A 136 2.12 -18.40 -9.65
C PHE A 136 1.19 -18.43 -8.42
N VAL A 137 0.45 -17.35 -8.17
CA VAL A 137 -0.50 -17.29 -7.03
C VAL A 137 -1.57 -18.36 -7.16
N PHE A 138 -2.20 -18.50 -8.34
CA PHE A 138 -3.20 -19.55 -8.58
C PHE A 138 -2.64 -20.95 -8.47
N SER A 139 -1.37 -21.17 -8.86
CA SER A 139 -0.70 -22.46 -8.69
C SER A 139 -0.50 -22.79 -7.22
N ILE A 140 -0.08 -21.83 -6.37
CA ILE A 140 0.02 -22.07 -4.92
C ILE A 140 -1.34 -22.40 -4.33
N VAL A 141 -2.40 -21.66 -4.70
CA VAL A 141 -3.76 -21.93 -4.23
C VAL A 141 -4.26 -23.30 -4.72
N GLY A 142 -4.07 -23.64 -5.99
CA GLY A 142 -4.45 -24.95 -6.53
C GLY A 142 -3.71 -26.10 -5.86
N CYS A 143 -2.40 -25.95 -5.64
CA CYS A 143 -1.60 -26.90 -4.88
C CYS A 143 -2.06 -27.00 -3.43
N SER A 144 -2.48 -25.90 -2.78
CA SER A 144 -2.94 -25.95 -1.40
C SER A 144 -4.21 -26.77 -1.23
N PHE A 145 -5.15 -26.67 -2.17
CA PHE A 145 -6.31 -27.56 -2.22
C PHE A 145 -5.92 -29.01 -2.49
N TYR A 146 -5.05 -29.25 -3.48
CA TYR A 146 -4.67 -30.60 -3.87
C TYR A 146 -3.91 -31.35 -2.78
N TYR A 147 -2.98 -30.69 -2.10
CA TYR A 147 -2.15 -31.28 -1.04
C TYR A 147 -2.69 -31.04 0.38
N GLY A 148 -3.85 -30.41 0.53
CA GLY A 148 -4.53 -30.26 1.83
C GLY A 148 -3.92 -29.24 2.78
N PHE A 149 -3.22 -28.21 2.28
CA PHE A 149 -2.66 -27.12 3.10
C PHE A 149 -3.40 -25.78 2.92
N THR A 150 -4.64 -25.80 2.44
CA THR A 150 -5.48 -24.60 2.25
C THR A 150 -5.61 -23.76 3.51
N ASP A 151 -5.84 -24.39 4.67
CA ASP A 151 -5.96 -23.68 5.95
C ASP A 151 -4.72 -22.84 6.27
N TYR A 152 -3.53 -23.34 5.92
CA TYR A 152 -2.29 -22.60 6.11
C TYR A 152 -2.26 -21.33 5.26
N ILE A 153 -2.59 -21.45 3.97
CA ILE A 153 -2.60 -20.31 3.04
C ILE A 153 -3.64 -19.26 3.45
N LEU A 154 -4.84 -19.68 3.84
CA LEU A 154 -5.90 -18.75 4.26
C LEU A 154 -5.51 -18.01 5.55
N ASN A 155 -5.01 -18.73 6.56
CA ASN A 155 -4.73 -18.16 7.88
C ASN A 155 -3.41 -17.40 7.95
N TYR A 156 -2.39 -17.81 7.19
CA TYR A 156 -1.02 -17.28 7.35
C TYR A 156 -0.47 -16.59 6.11
N TRP A 157 -1.21 -16.55 5.00
CA TRP A 157 -0.90 -15.67 3.88
C TRP A 157 -2.03 -14.67 3.61
N PHE A 158 -3.24 -15.14 3.30
CA PHE A 158 -4.33 -14.25 2.88
C PHE A 158 -4.87 -13.39 4.03
N SER A 159 -5.03 -13.95 5.23
CA SER A 159 -5.47 -13.18 6.40
C SER A 159 -4.47 -12.10 6.83
N PRO A 160 -3.14 -12.37 6.93
CA PRO A 160 -2.14 -11.31 7.11
C PRO A 160 -2.14 -10.27 5.99
N ALA A 161 -2.28 -10.70 4.72
CA ALA A 161 -2.37 -9.79 3.59
C ALA A 161 -3.61 -8.89 3.67
N LEU A 162 -4.75 -9.42 4.15
CA LEU A 162 -5.96 -8.64 4.40
C LEU A 162 -5.73 -7.56 5.46
N VAL A 163 -5.10 -7.91 6.59
CA VAL A 163 -4.75 -6.94 7.64
C VAL A 163 -3.83 -5.85 7.11
N VAL A 164 -2.80 -6.23 6.35
CA VAL A 164 -1.88 -5.26 5.73
C VAL A 164 -2.60 -4.42 4.69
N GLY A 165 -3.46 -5.00 3.85
CA GLY A 165 -4.26 -4.28 2.86
C GLY A 165 -5.20 -3.25 3.50
N LEU A 166 -5.85 -3.61 4.63
CA LEU A 166 -6.66 -2.66 5.40
C LEU A 166 -5.79 -1.51 5.94
N ALA A 167 -4.62 -1.82 6.51
CA ALA A 167 -3.72 -0.80 7.05
C ALA A 167 -3.16 0.13 5.96
N LEU A 168 -2.73 -0.42 4.82
CA LEU A 168 -2.24 0.35 3.68
C LEU A 168 -3.36 1.25 3.14
N GLY A 169 -4.55 0.70 2.84
CA GLY A 169 -5.67 1.50 2.35
C GLY A 169 -6.08 2.63 3.31
N LEU A 170 -6.06 2.38 4.62
CA LEU A 170 -6.39 3.41 5.60
C LEU A 170 -5.32 4.49 5.69
N PHE A 171 -4.04 4.12 5.83
CA PHE A 171 -2.97 5.06 6.15
C PHE A 171 -2.24 5.66 4.95
N PHE A 172 -2.43 5.11 3.74
CA PHE A 172 -1.76 5.57 2.53
C PHE A 172 -2.78 6.21 1.58
N ASP A 173 -3.89 5.53 1.32
CA ASP A 173 -4.84 6.00 0.31
C ASP A 173 -5.87 6.94 0.95
N TYR A 174 -6.45 6.56 2.09
CA TYR A 174 -7.63 7.24 2.62
C TYR A 174 -7.31 8.41 3.56
N LEU A 175 -6.55 8.19 4.64
CA LEU A 175 -6.27 9.22 5.65
C LEU A 175 -5.47 10.42 5.11
N PRO A 176 -4.42 10.23 4.30
CA PRO A 176 -3.63 11.35 3.79
C PRO A 176 -4.39 12.25 2.83
N HIS A 177 -5.35 11.71 2.08
CA HIS A 177 -5.99 12.39 0.96
C HIS A 177 -7.36 13.00 1.29
N ARG A 178 -7.93 12.70 2.45
CA ARG A 178 -9.21 13.30 2.84
C ARG A 178 -9.18 14.84 2.83
N PRO A 179 -10.23 15.51 2.31
CA PRO A 179 -11.53 14.97 1.90
C PRO A 179 -11.63 14.56 0.41
N PHE A 180 -10.51 14.33 -0.29
CA PHE A 180 -10.43 13.94 -1.71
C PHE A 180 -10.84 15.03 -2.70
N GLU A 181 -10.59 16.30 -2.37
CA GLU A 181 -11.00 17.45 -3.19
C GLU A 181 -9.81 18.23 -3.76
N GLU A 182 -8.78 18.45 -2.94
CA GLU A 182 -7.66 19.31 -3.29
C GLU A 182 -6.67 18.61 -4.22
N ARG A 183 -6.30 19.25 -5.32
CA ARG A 183 -5.40 18.67 -6.34
C ARG A 183 -4.07 19.41 -6.43
N ASN A 184 -3.93 20.53 -5.75
CA ASN A 184 -2.67 21.26 -5.67
C ASN A 184 -1.59 20.39 -5.02
N ARG A 185 -0.44 20.24 -5.68
CA ARG A 185 0.68 19.40 -5.20
C ARG A 185 1.15 19.65 -3.76
N TRP A 186 0.88 20.83 -3.19
CA TRP A 186 1.26 21.19 -1.81
C TRP A 186 0.19 20.84 -0.77
N LYS A 187 -1.01 20.45 -1.22
CA LYS A 187 -2.19 20.32 -0.36
C LYS A 187 -3.04 19.09 -0.66
N ASN A 188 -2.75 18.37 -1.74
CA ASN A 188 -3.47 17.18 -2.19
C ASN A 188 -3.30 15.96 -1.27
N ALA A 189 -2.33 16.00 -0.35
CA ALA A 189 -2.09 15.03 0.69
C ALA A 189 -1.72 15.74 2.01
N ARG A 190 -1.61 14.97 3.09
CA ARG A 190 -1.30 15.46 4.45
C ARG A 190 0.04 14.93 4.96
N VAL A 191 0.62 15.69 5.89
CA VAL A 191 1.59 15.20 6.87
C VAL A 191 0.91 15.13 8.23
N TYR A 192 1.23 14.16 9.06
CA TYR A 192 0.77 14.07 10.45
C TYR A 192 1.93 13.55 11.31
N PRO A 193 2.83 14.45 11.74
CA PRO A 193 4.06 14.07 12.42
C PRO A 193 3.77 13.35 13.74
N SER A 194 4.26 12.12 13.89
CA SER A 194 4.19 11.37 15.13
C SER A 194 5.33 10.35 15.16
N ALA A 195 6.09 10.31 16.25
CA ALA A 195 7.18 9.35 16.40
C ALA A 195 6.66 7.90 16.41
N ILE A 196 5.50 7.69 17.06
CA ILE A 196 4.84 6.39 17.13
C ILE A 196 4.37 5.96 15.74
N LEU A 197 3.66 6.81 15.01
CA LEU A 197 3.22 6.48 13.65
C LEU A 197 4.41 6.29 12.70
N ASN A 198 5.46 7.11 12.81
CA ASN A 198 6.65 6.96 11.98
C ASN A 198 7.30 5.58 12.14
N LEU A 199 7.26 5.01 13.35
CA LEU A 199 7.71 3.64 13.59
C LEU A 199 6.71 2.61 13.05
N LEU A 200 5.42 2.75 13.40
CA LEU A 200 4.39 1.75 13.11
C LEU A 200 4.02 1.64 11.62
N ILE A 201 4.05 2.75 10.89
CA ILE A 201 3.73 2.79 9.46
C ILE A 201 4.93 3.22 8.62
N LEU A 202 6.14 3.11 9.15
CA LEU A 202 7.39 3.26 8.38
C LEU A 202 7.47 4.59 7.60
N GLY A 203 7.28 5.70 8.31
CA GLY A 203 7.38 7.06 7.76
C GLY A 203 6.18 7.53 6.91
N GLN A 204 5.16 6.70 6.73
CA GLN A 204 4.05 7.00 5.82
C GLN A 204 3.12 8.10 6.35
N ASN A 205 3.30 8.46 7.63
CA ASN A 205 2.71 9.66 8.21
C ASN A 205 3.24 10.98 7.62
N TYR A 206 4.25 10.91 6.73
CA TYR A 206 4.78 12.02 5.94
C TYR A 206 4.37 11.92 4.46
N HIS A 207 3.18 11.38 4.17
CA HIS A 207 2.72 11.07 2.80
C HIS A 207 2.80 12.25 1.82
N LEU A 208 2.49 13.48 2.25
CA LEU A 208 2.66 14.65 1.37
C LEU A 208 4.13 14.87 0.93
N ILE A 209 5.12 14.55 1.76
CA ILE A 209 6.54 14.63 1.39
C ILE A 209 6.84 13.66 0.26
N HIS A 210 6.27 12.46 0.34
CA HIS A 210 6.35 11.48 -0.72
C HIS A 210 5.76 12.01 -2.04
N HIS A 211 4.58 12.62 -2.01
CA HIS A 211 3.98 13.27 -3.20
C HIS A 211 4.84 14.41 -3.77
N LEU A 212 5.47 15.21 -2.91
CA LEU A 212 6.31 16.33 -3.34
C LEU A 212 7.64 15.88 -3.94
N TRP A 213 8.22 14.80 -3.41
CA TRP A 213 9.54 14.29 -3.79
C TRP A 213 9.57 12.74 -3.80
N PRO A 214 8.89 12.09 -4.77
CA PRO A 214 8.67 10.64 -4.75
C PRO A 214 9.93 9.78 -4.88
N SER A 215 11.04 10.37 -5.35
CA SER A 215 12.33 9.69 -5.47
C SER A 215 13.07 9.53 -4.14
N ILE A 216 12.64 10.19 -3.06
CA ILE A 216 13.28 9.98 -1.76
C ILE A 216 12.77 8.67 -1.15
N PRO A 217 13.65 7.84 -0.56
CA PRO A 217 13.22 6.62 0.09
C PRO A 217 12.51 6.91 1.41
N TRP A 218 11.67 5.98 1.87
CA TRP A 218 10.78 6.18 3.02
C TRP A 218 11.47 6.65 4.31
N TYR A 219 12.67 6.14 4.58
CA TYR A 219 13.43 6.47 5.80
C TYR A 219 13.96 7.91 5.79
N GLN A 220 13.91 8.60 4.64
CA GLN A 220 14.27 10.01 4.50
C GLN A 220 13.06 10.95 4.53
N TYR A 221 11.82 10.44 4.62
CA TYR A 221 10.63 11.29 4.64
C TYR A 221 10.62 12.25 5.83
N LYS A 222 10.94 11.76 7.04
CA LYS A 222 11.01 12.60 8.25
C LYS A 222 12.11 13.67 8.16
N PRO A 223 13.38 13.35 7.85
CA PRO A 223 14.41 14.37 7.64
C PRO A 223 14.05 15.40 6.56
N ALA A 224 13.43 14.96 5.46
CA ALA A 224 12.97 15.86 4.41
C ALA A 224 11.84 16.77 4.91
N TYR A 225 10.87 16.24 5.66
CA TYR A 225 9.84 17.05 6.31
C TYR A 225 10.44 18.13 7.21
N GLU A 226 11.36 17.75 8.11
CA GLU A 226 11.97 18.67 9.08
C GLU A 226 12.70 19.81 8.37
N LYS A 227 13.45 19.50 7.31
CA LYS A 227 14.15 20.50 6.49
C LYS A 227 13.20 21.40 5.70
N MET A 228 12.12 20.83 5.17
CA MET A 228 11.18 21.53 4.29
C MET A 228 10.02 22.20 5.02
N LYS A 229 9.93 22.05 6.35
CA LYS A 229 8.85 22.60 7.16
C LYS A 229 8.57 24.09 6.90
N PRO A 230 9.58 24.99 6.83
CA PRO A 230 9.31 26.41 6.54
C PRO A 230 8.60 26.62 5.19
N LEU A 231 8.96 25.83 4.18
CA LEU A 231 8.31 25.90 2.86
C LEU A 231 6.89 25.35 2.93
N LEU A 232 6.68 24.21 3.61
CA LEU A 232 5.35 23.63 3.81
C LEU A 232 4.40 24.61 4.51
N ASP A 233 4.89 25.27 5.57
CA ASP A 233 4.17 26.32 6.30
C ASP A 233 3.81 27.47 5.35
N SER A 234 4.76 27.97 4.55
CA SER A 234 4.53 29.06 3.58
C SER A 234 3.52 28.72 2.48
N LYS A 235 3.39 27.43 2.14
CA LYS A 235 2.44 26.91 1.15
C LYS A 235 1.07 26.56 1.75
N GLY A 236 0.92 26.65 3.07
CA GLY A 236 -0.29 26.25 3.79
C GLY A 236 -0.56 24.74 3.64
N SER A 237 0.50 23.93 3.69
CA SER A 237 0.39 22.47 3.53
C SER A 237 -0.29 21.84 4.75
N PRO A 238 -1.24 20.91 4.57
CA PRO A 238 -1.90 20.22 5.67
C PRO A 238 -0.92 19.37 6.51
N GLN A 239 -0.73 19.74 7.79
CA GLN A 239 0.20 19.08 8.72
C GLN A 239 -0.52 18.42 9.91
N THR A 240 -1.76 17.98 9.70
CA THR A 240 -2.58 17.21 10.65
C THR A 240 -3.56 16.28 9.92
N LEU A 241 -3.94 15.19 10.58
CA LEU A 241 -5.02 14.30 10.10
C LEU A 241 -6.38 14.98 10.09
N GLY A 242 -6.59 16.04 10.89
CA GLY A 242 -7.87 16.75 10.96
C GLY A 242 -9.02 15.98 11.64
N LEU A 243 -8.84 14.69 11.98
CA LEU A 243 -9.92 13.81 12.50
C LEU A 243 -10.67 14.33 13.73
N LEU A 244 -10.06 15.16 14.56
CA LEU A 244 -10.70 15.74 15.75
C LEU A 244 -11.45 17.05 15.46
N GLN A 245 -11.43 17.53 14.21
CA GLN A 245 -12.21 18.68 13.76
C GLN A 245 -13.62 18.18 13.40
N GLY A 246 -14.67 18.78 13.98
CA GLY A 246 -16.01 18.15 14.04
C GLY A 246 -16.63 17.71 12.70
N LYS A 247 -16.37 18.43 11.59
CA LYS A 247 -16.83 18.03 10.25
C LYS A 247 -16.08 16.80 9.73
N ASP A 248 -14.78 16.74 9.94
CA ASP A 248 -13.92 15.62 9.53
C ASP A 248 -14.24 14.34 10.34
N PHE A 249 -14.58 14.47 11.63
CA PHE A 249 -14.96 13.33 12.46
C PHE A 249 -16.27 12.67 11.98
N ARG A 250 -17.32 13.47 11.73
CA ARG A 250 -18.61 12.92 11.25
C ARG A 250 -18.48 12.27 9.89
N GLY A 251 -17.72 12.89 8.98
CA GLY A 251 -17.38 12.31 7.68
C GLY A 251 -16.62 10.98 7.82
N PHE A 252 -15.68 10.90 8.78
CA PHE A 252 -14.99 9.64 9.07
C PHE A 252 -15.92 8.52 9.50
N ILE A 253 -16.82 8.80 10.45
CA ILE A 253 -17.78 7.80 10.92
C ILE A 253 -18.71 7.36 9.78
N TYR A 254 -19.19 8.30 8.95
CA TYR A 254 -19.94 7.96 7.74
C TYR A 254 -19.15 7.03 6.81
N ASP A 255 -17.87 7.34 6.59
CA ASP A 255 -17.03 6.56 5.68
C ASP A 255 -16.73 5.15 6.21
N ILE A 256 -16.64 4.97 7.54
CA ILE A 256 -16.50 3.64 8.15
C ILE A 256 -17.65 2.71 7.74
N PHE A 257 -18.89 3.19 7.80
CA PHE A 257 -20.08 2.35 7.62
C PHE A 257 -20.66 2.36 6.21
N LEU A 258 -20.64 3.51 5.53
CA LEU A 258 -21.22 3.70 4.19
C LEU A 258 -20.15 4.08 3.18
N GLY A 259 -19.46 5.21 3.38
CA GLY A 259 -18.30 5.61 2.58
C GLY A 259 -18.51 5.70 1.07
N ILE A 260 -19.76 5.84 0.61
CA ILE A 260 -20.09 6.06 -0.79
C ILE A 260 -20.16 7.56 -1.02
N ARG A 261 -19.38 8.05 -1.99
CA ARG A 261 -19.45 9.43 -2.48
C ARG A 261 -19.84 9.41 -3.96
N PHE A 262 -20.99 10.01 -4.28
CA PHE A 262 -21.42 10.20 -5.66
C PHE A 262 -20.73 11.45 -6.21
N HIS A 263 -20.03 11.29 -7.32
CA HIS A 263 -19.44 12.41 -8.06
C HIS A 263 -20.45 12.82 -9.14
N HIS A 264 -20.83 14.09 -9.12
CA HIS A 264 -21.66 14.73 -10.15
C HIS A 264 -20.77 15.45 -11.16
#